data_AF-A0A426TRK2-F1
#
_entry.id   AF-A0A426TRK2-F1
#
_cell.length_a   1.000
_cell.length_b   1.000
_cell.length_c   1.000
_cell.angle_alpha   90.00
_cell.angle_beta   90.00
_cell.angle_gamma   90.00
#
_symmetry.space_group_name_H-M   'P 1'
#
loop_
_entity.id
_entity.type
_entity.pdbx_description
1 polymer ?
#
loop_
_entity_poly.entity_id
_entity_poly.type
_entity_poly.pdbx_seq_one_letter_code
_entity_poly.pdbx_strand_id
1 'polypeptide(L)'
;MRLLSQRLVLLGSLALLSLALSGCGGLLDQSNDDPVVMIITATPASGAAPSQASTPVPDPAPPSDEEPTPDAAAVVPSDDPAPPDPAPVQAGPGLLARVQARGNLICGTNADLPGFGFYDQVRGSWTGFDVDFCRTLAAAIFGDANAVEFVGLTTSGPNERFAAVREGRVDVLFRNTTWTIGRDLGQLAFGPTTFHDGQTFMVRADAGINNSNDLAGRRV
;
A
#
# COMPACT_ATOMS: atom_id res chain seq x y z
N MET A 1 -18.84 -61.01 23.03
CA MET A 1 -20.05 -60.25 23.44
C MET A 1 -19.92 -59.56 24.82
N ARG A 2 -18.72 -59.20 25.31
CA ARG A 2 -18.54 -58.45 26.58
C ARG A 2 -17.78 -57.12 26.43
N LEU A 3 -17.59 -56.63 25.19
CA LEU A 3 -16.92 -55.36 24.88
C LEU A 3 -17.87 -54.30 24.28
N LEU A 4 -19.12 -54.66 23.99
CA LEU A 4 -20.14 -53.73 23.48
C LEU A 4 -20.97 -53.05 24.60
N SER A 5 -20.95 -53.57 25.84
CA SER A 5 -21.75 -53.03 26.95
C SER A 5 -21.05 -51.93 27.76
N GLN A 6 -19.76 -51.70 27.55
CA GLN A 6 -19.00 -50.63 28.23
C GLN A 6 -18.97 -49.30 27.47
N ARG A 7 -19.31 -49.29 26.18
CA ARG A 7 -19.38 -48.04 25.39
C ARG A 7 -20.74 -47.34 25.46
N LEU A 8 -21.77 -47.99 26.02
CA LEU A 8 -23.12 -47.42 26.13
C LEU A 8 -23.37 -46.63 27.43
N VAL A 9 -22.50 -46.75 28.44
CA VAL A 9 -22.68 -46.09 29.74
C VAL A 9 -21.97 -44.73 29.80
N LEU A 10 -21.01 -44.44 28.92
CA LEU A 10 -20.29 -43.15 28.90
C LEU A 10 -20.96 -42.04 28.07
N LEU A 11 -22.06 -42.31 27.37
CA LEU A 11 -22.78 -41.29 26.58
C LEU A 11 -23.96 -40.62 27.33
N GLY A 12 -24.17 -40.92 28.62
CA GLY A 12 -25.42 -40.57 29.31
C GLY A 12 -25.38 -39.40 30.31
N SER A 13 -24.27 -38.68 30.50
CA SER A 13 -24.12 -37.86 31.71
C SER A 13 -23.79 -36.37 31.55
N LEU A 14 -23.74 -35.78 30.35
CA LEU A 14 -23.41 -34.35 30.21
C LEU A 14 -24.39 -33.56 29.32
N ALA A 15 -25.69 -33.82 29.48
CA ALA A 15 -26.74 -32.95 28.99
C ALA A 15 -27.78 -32.78 30.09
N LEU A 16 -27.68 -31.70 30.88
CA LEU A 16 -28.74 -31.08 31.70
C LEU A 16 -28.13 -30.01 32.63
N LEU A 17 -27.95 -28.79 32.13
CA LEU A 17 -28.14 -27.60 32.98
C LEU A 17 -28.64 -26.44 32.12
N SER A 18 -29.96 -26.40 32.02
CA SER A 18 -30.79 -25.42 31.34
C SER A 18 -31.00 -24.15 32.19
N LEU A 19 -30.82 -23.01 31.54
CA LEU A 19 -31.73 -21.84 31.48
C LEU A 19 -32.25 -21.18 32.78
N ALA A 20 -31.94 -19.88 32.94
CA ALA A 20 -32.87 -18.74 32.81
C ALA A 20 -32.66 -17.60 33.84
N LEU A 21 -32.47 -16.37 33.35
CA LEU A 21 -33.03 -15.08 33.83
C LEU A 21 -32.52 -13.99 32.85
N SER A 22 -33.24 -13.64 31.78
CA SER A 22 -34.35 -12.67 31.69
C SER A 22 -34.02 -11.23 32.13
N GLY A 23 -33.65 -10.40 31.14
CA GLY A 23 -34.26 -9.09 30.87
C GLY A 23 -33.71 -7.83 31.57
N CYS A 24 -33.16 -6.89 30.79
CA CYS A 24 -33.74 -5.56 30.53
C CYS A 24 -32.75 -4.65 29.76
N GLY A 25 -33.28 -3.89 28.79
CA GLY A 25 -32.69 -2.62 28.36
C GLY A 25 -31.86 -2.65 27.07
N GLY A 26 -32.51 -2.41 25.93
CA GLY A 26 -31.84 -1.83 24.78
C GLY A 26 -31.59 -0.33 24.98
N LEU A 27 -30.68 0.19 24.16
CA LEU A 27 -30.24 1.58 23.93
C LEU A 27 -28.77 1.82 24.27
N LEU A 28 -28.12 2.48 23.32
CA LEU A 28 -26.70 2.83 23.19
C LEU A 28 -25.84 1.66 22.70
N ASP A 29 -24.97 1.78 21.72
CA ASP A 29 -24.76 2.70 20.62
C ASP A 29 -23.74 1.93 19.75
N GLN A 30 -23.87 2.06 18.44
CA GLN A 30 -23.13 1.31 17.43
C GLN A 30 -21.69 1.83 17.41
N SER A 31 -20.82 1.27 18.27
CA SER A 31 -19.39 1.58 18.27
C SER A 31 -18.71 0.85 17.11
N ASN A 32 -18.37 1.63 16.08
CA ASN A 32 -17.53 1.26 14.94
C ASN A 32 -16.31 0.41 15.35
N ASP A 33 -16.22 -0.78 14.77
CA ASP A 33 -14.96 -1.51 14.56
C ASP A 33 -14.25 -0.94 13.30
N ASP A 34 -13.84 0.33 13.35
CA ASP A 34 -12.82 0.86 12.44
C ASP A 34 -11.43 0.57 13.04
N PRO A 35 -10.45 0.09 12.26
CA PRO A 35 -9.08 -0.01 12.77
C PRO A 35 -8.56 1.39 13.07
N VAL A 36 -8.35 1.69 14.35
CA VAL A 36 -7.65 2.88 14.83
C VAL A 36 -6.25 2.88 14.20
N VAL A 37 -6.03 3.75 13.21
CA VAL A 37 -4.71 4.07 12.69
C VAL A 37 -3.98 4.85 13.79
N MET A 38 -3.21 4.13 14.60
CA MET A 38 -2.31 4.72 15.57
C MET A 38 -1.10 5.29 14.81
N ILE A 39 -1.21 6.56 14.43
CA ILE A 39 -0.08 7.32 13.88
C ILE A 39 0.92 7.52 15.01
N ILE A 40 1.96 6.68 15.07
CA ILE A 40 3.17 6.98 15.83
C ILE A 40 3.93 8.05 15.03
N THR A 41 3.66 9.32 15.29
CA THR A 41 4.58 10.38 14.88
C THR A 41 5.77 10.35 15.84
N ALA A 42 6.94 9.98 15.33
CA ALA A 42 8.19 10.28 16.03
C ALA A 42 8.33 11.80 16.10
N THR A 43 8.19 12.37 17.29
CA THR A 43 8.56 13.75 17.58
C THR A 43 10.07 13.89 17.37
N PRO A 44 10.57 14.69 16.41
CA PRO A 44 11.98 14.99 16.37
C PRO A 44 12.34 15.87 17.58
N ALA A 45 13.31 15.41 18.36
CA ALA A 45 13.93 16.19 19.41
C ALA A 45 14.45 17.51 18.82
N SER A 46 14.04 18.61 19.45
CA SER A 46 14.50 19.97 19.19
C SER A 46 16.03 20.05 19.24
N GLY A 47 16.65 20.49 18.14
CA GLY A 47 18.08 20.81 18.10
C GLY A 47 18.62 21.03 16.69
N ALA A 48 18.88 22.29 16.36
CA ALA A 48 19.57 22.82 15.17
C ALA A 48 18.75 22.94 13.86
N ALA A 49 18.20 24.14 13.65
CA ALA A 49 17.63 24.58 12.38
C ALA A 49 18.74 24.92 11.35
N PRO A 50 18.63 24.52 10.07
CA PRO A 50 19.44 25.09 9.00
C PRO A 50 18.91 26.49 8.60
N SER A 51 19.83 27.44 8.51
CA SER A 51 19.61 28.80 8.02
C SER A 51 19.16 28.77 6.56
N GLN A 52 17.93 29.22 6.30
CA GLN A 52 17.49 29.61 4.96
C GLN A 52 17.53 31.13 4.85
N ALA A 53 18.22 31.61 3.82
CA ALA A 53 18.31 33.02 3.46
C ALA A 53 16.98 33.47 2.85
N SER A 54 16.27 34.37 3.55
CA SER A 54 15.06 35.02 3.07
C SER A 54 15.43 36.18 2.14
N THR A 55 15.00 36.13 0.88
CA THR A 55 14.87 37.35 0.07
C THR A 55 13.53 38.03 0.39
N PRO A 56 13.47 39.36 0.59
CA PRO A 56 12.22 40.03 0.94
C PRO A 56 11.27 40.13 -0.26
N VAL A 57 10.01 39.75 -0.06
CA VAL A 57 8.88 40.13 -0.92
C VAL A 57 8.44 41.54 -0.47
N PRO A 58 8.21 42.51 -1.36
CA PRO A 58 7.75 43.84 -0.96
C PRO A 58 6.29 43.83 -0.49
N ASP A 59 6.02 44.54 0.61
CA ASP A 59 4.68 44.73 1.19
C ASP A 59 3.73 45.49 0.23
N PRO A 60 2.45 45.10 0.12
CA PRO A 60 1.43 45.93 -0.50
C PRO A 60 1.00 47.06 0.45
N ALA A 61 0.81 48.26 -0.13
CA ALA A 61 0.35 49.46 0.57
C ALA A 61 -1.06 49.28 1.19
N PRO A 62 -1.37 49.96 2.30
CA PRO A 62 -2.67 49.84 2.97
C PRO A 62 -3.78 50.56 2.18
N PRO A 63 -4.98 49.98 2.05
CA PRO A 63 -6.16 50.71 1.60
C PRO A 63 -6.75 51.55 2.74
N SER A 64 -7.18 52.76 2.36
CA SER A 64 -7.81 53.78 3.19
C SER A 64 -9.15 53.34 3.77
N ASP A 65 -9.40 53.73 5.02
CA ASP A 65 -10.65 53.58 5.74
C ASP A 65 -11.79 54.36 5.05
N GLU A 66 -12.87 53.67 4.69
CA GLU A 66 -14.21 54.25 4.58
C GLU A 66 -15.26 53.13 4.78
N GLU A 67 -15.81 53.04 5.99
CA GLU A 67 -17.00 52.22 6.28
C GLU A 67 -18.26 52.90 5.71
N PRO A 68 -19.17 52.13 5.08
CA PRO A 68 -20.60 52.41 5.14
C PRO A 68 -21.36 51.34 5.91
N THR A 69 -22.35 51.83 6.64
CA THR A 69 -23.24 51.19 7.62
C THR A 69 -23.95 49.91 7.16
N PRO A 70 -24.35 49.03 8.11
CA PRO A 70 -25.02 47.78 7.81
C PRO A 70 -26.50 48.02 7.51
N ASP A 71 -26.93 47.68 6.29
CA ASP A 71 -28.35 47.47 6.00
C ASP A 71 -28.57 46.03 5.51
N ALA A 72 -29.66 45.46 6.00
CA ALA A 72 -29.95 44.05 5.99
C ALA A 72 -30.20 43.50 4.59
N ALA A 73 -29.45 42.47 4.20
CA ALA A 73 -29.84 41.55 3.14
C ALA A 73 -29.76 40.11 3.68
N ALA A 74 -30.91 39.45 3.67
CA ALA A 74 -31.12 38.12 4.18
C ALA A 74 -30.22 37.07 3.50
N VAL A 75 -29.71 36.14 4.31
CA VAL A 75 -29.12 34.88 3.84
C VAL A 75 -30.25 34.04 3.28
N VAL A 76 -30.31 33.92 1.96
CA VAL A 76 -31.13 32.90 1.29
C VAL A 76 -30.37 31.57 1.35
N PRO A 77 -30.94 30.50 1.92
CA PRO A 77 -30.35 29.16 1.80
C PRO A 77 -30.50 28.70 0.35
N SER A 78 -29.39 28.38 -0.32
CA SER A 78 -29.42 27.73 -1.63
C SER A 78 -29.78 26.26 -1.45
N ASP A 79 -31.04 25.91 -1.73
CA ASP A 79 -31.54 24.54 -1.89
C ASP A 79 -31.11 23.97 -3.26
N ASP A 80 -29.80 23.86 -3.52
CA ASP A 80 -29.32 23.13 -4.68
C ASP A 80 -29.31 21.62 -4.36
N PRO A 81 -30.09 20.77 -5.07
CA PRO A 81 -30.08 19.35 -4.83
C PRO A 81 -28.70 18.77 -5.16
N ALA A 82 -28.17 17.99 -4.24
CA ALA A 82 -26.92 17.25 -4.42
C ALA A 82 -26.97 16.46 -5.75
N PRO A 83 -25.88 16.44 -6.54
CA PRO A 83 -25.83 15.63 -7.75
C PRO A 83 -26.07 14.17 -7.38
N PRO A 84 -26.84 13.41 -8.20
CA PRO A 84 -27.15 12.03 -7.88
C PRO A 84 -25.85 11.21 -7.76
N ASP A 85 -25.80 10.34 -6.76
CA ASP A 85 -24.70 9.40 -6.56
C ASP A 85 -24.39 8.67 -7.87
N PRO A 86 -23.11 8.52 -8.25
CA PRO A 86 -22.77 7.78 -9.45
C PRO A 86 -23.31 6.35 -9.33
N ALA A 87 -24.12 5.95 -10.31
CA ALA A 87 -24.65 4.59 -10.37
C ALA A 87 -23.50 3.57 -10.29
N PRO A 88 -23.67 2.45 -9.57
CA PRO A 88 -22.61 1.48 -9.40
C PRO A 88 -22.23 0.89 -10.75
N VAL A 89 -21.04 1.24 -11.23
CA VAL A 89 -20.40 0.58 -12.36
C VAL A 89 -20.24 -0.88 -11.98
N GLN A 90 -21.02 -1.77 -12.58
CA GLN A 90 -20.83 -3.20 -12.42
C GLN A 90 -19.51 -3.58 -13.12
N ALA A 91 -18.42 -3.47 -12.36
CA ALA A 91 -17.12 -3.95 -12.76
C ALA A 91 -17.20 -5.48 -12.92
N GLY A 92 -16.53 -6.02 -13.94
CA GLY A 92 -16.27 -7.46 -14.00
C GLY A 92 -15.58 -7.96 -12.72
N PRO A 93 -15.35 -9.28 -12.58
CA PRO A 93 -14.70 -9.81 -11.38
C PRO A 93 -13.44 -9.02 -11.06
N GLY A 94 -13.36 -8.53 -9.82
CA GLY A 94 -12.22 -7.76 -9.33
C GLY A 94 -10.91 -8.52 -9.50
N LEU A 95 -9.77 -7.82 -9.41
CA LEU A 95 -8.46 -8.42 -9.66
C LEU A 95 -8.25 -9.72 -8.89
N LEU A 96 -8.56 -9.73 -7.58
CA LEU A 96 -8.43 -10.92 -6.74
C LEU A 96 -9.28 -12.11 -7.25
N ALA A 97 -10.52 -11.86 -7.66
CA ALA A 97 -11.40 -12.92 -8.18
C ALA A 97 -10.84 -13.51 -9.49
N ARG A 98 -10.23 -12.69 -10.36
CA ARG A 98 -9.55 -13.19 -11.57
C ARG A 98 -8.32 -14.03 -11.22
N VAL A 99 -7.51 -13.59 -10.27
CA VAL A 99 -6.33 -14.31 -9.78
C VAL A 99 -6.73 -15.65 -9.17
N GLN A 100 -7.75 -15.67 -8.32
CA GLN A 100 -8.28 -16.89 -7.71
C GLN A 100 -8.85 -17.86 -8.74
N ALA A 101 -9.63 -17.36 -9.71
CA ALA A 101 -10.17 -18.19 -10.80
C ALA A 101 -9.09 -18.79 -11.70
N ARG A 102 -7.97 -18.06 -11.92
CA ARG A 102 -6.83 -18.54 -12.69
C ARG A 102 -5.98 -19.57 -11.92
N GLY A 103 -5.98 -19.50 -10.59
CA GLY A 103 -5.28 -20.46 -9.71
C GLY A 103 -3.79 -20.18 -9.50
N ASN A 104 -3.27 -19.06 -10.02
CA ASN A 104 -1.91 -18.61 -9.77
C ASN A 104 -1.83 -17.07 -9.75
N LEU A 105 -0.83 -16.53 -9.05
CA LEU A 105 -0.47 -15.11 -9.09
C LEU A 105 0.54 -14.87 -10.21
N ILE A 106 0.29 -13.95 -11.13
CA ILE A 106 1.28 -13.48 -12.10
C ILE A 106 1.99 -12.27 -11.49
N CYS A 107 3.20 -12.50 -10.98
CA CYS A 107 3.99 -11.49 -10.28
C CYS A 107 5.10 -10.93 -11.17
N GLY A 108 5.11 -9.61 -11.37
CA GLY A 108 6.22 -8.91 -12.01
C GLY A 108 7.37 -8.66 -11.03
N THR A 109 8.61 -8.96 -11.43
CA THR A 109 9.81 -8.73 -10.61
C THR A 109 11.06 -8.36 -11.45
N ASN A 110 12.19 -8.10 -10.78
CA ASN A 110 13.51 -7.97 -11.41
C ASN A 110 14.00 -9.36 -11.84
N ALA A 111 14.67 -9.48 -12.98
CA ALA A 111 15.32 -10.72 -13.40
C ALA A 111 16.85 -10.70 -13.20
N ASP A 112 17.41 -9.53 -12.94
CA ASP A 112 18.83 -9.22 -13.08
C ASP A 112 19.40 -8.42 -11.89
N LEU A 113 18.68 -8.38 -10.75
CA LEU A 113 19.10 -7.65 -9.55
C LEU A 113 19.30 -8.60 -8.36
N PRO A 114 20.53 -9.12 -8.16
CA PRO A 114 20.85 -9.98 -7.02
C PRO A 114 20.45 -9.38 -5.68
N GLY A 115 19.90 -10.22 -4.80
CA GLY A 115 19.37 -9.81 -3.49
C GLY A 115 17.92 -9.31 -3.52
N PHE A 116 17.44 -8.79 -4.65
CA PHE A 116 16.06 -8.30 -4.81
C PHE A 116 15.22 -9.24 -5.68
N GLY A 117 15.47 -9.28 -6.98
CA GLY A 117 14.83 -10.19 -7.90
C GLY A 117 15.82 -10.64 -8.95
N PHE A 118 16.09 -11.94 -8.95
CA PHE A 118 17.12 -12.53 -9.80
C PHE A 118 16.67 -13.90 -10.30
N TYR A 119 16.79 -14.11 -11.60
CA TYR A 119 16.60 -15.41 -12.22
C TYR A 119 17.96 -16.07 -12.41
N ASP A 120 18.25 -17.11 -11.62
CA ASP A 120 19.45 -17.91 -11.77
C ASP A 120 19.29 -18.84 -12.97
N GLN A 121 19.96 -18.50 -14.09
CA GLN A 121 19.91 -19.30 -15.32
C GLN A 121 20.56 -20.68 -15.17
N VAL A 122 21.50 -20.85 -14.23
CA VAL A 122 22.19 -22.12 -13.99
C VAL A 122 21.29 -23.07 -13.20
N ARG A 123 20.58 -22.54 -12.19
CA ARG A 123 19.68 -23.33 -11.33
C ARG A 123 18.24 -23.37 -11.85
N GLY A 124 17.88 -22.50 -12.79
CA GLY A 124 16.52 -22.34 -13.30
C GLY A 124 15.54 -21.82 -12.25
N SER A 125 15.98 -20.95 -11.34
CA SER A 125 15.21 -20.56 -10.16
C SER A 125 15.18 -19.05 -9.90
N TRP A 126 14.02 -18.54 -9.51
CA TRP A 126 13.85 -17.17 -9.01
C TRP A 126 14.26 -17.06 -7.55
N THR A 127 15.04 -16.04 -7.22
CA THR A 127 15.51 -15.77 -5.85
C THR A 127 15.55 -14.27 -5.55
N GLY A 128 15.50 -13.94 -4.26
CA GLY A 128 15.65 -12.57 -3.76
C GLY A 128 14.43 -12.07 -3.00
N PHE A 129 14.60 -10.92 -2.37
CA PHE A 129 13.61 -10.25 -1.54
C PHE A 129 12.24 -10.04 -2.24
N ASP A 130 12.24 -9.49 -3.45
CA ASP A 130 11.02 -9.22 -4.24
C ASP A 130 10.30 -10.53 -4.61
N VAL A 131 11.07 -11.57 -4.94
CA VAL A 131 10.56 -12.91 -5.28
C VAL A 131 9.86 -13.54 -4.08
N ASP A 132 10.42 -13.38 -2.88
CA ASP A 132 9.82 -13.92 -1.66
C ASP A 132 8.54 -13.18 -1.27
N PHE A 133 8.41 -11.88 -1.59
CA PHE A 133 7.14 -11.16 -1.47
C PHE A 133 6.08 -11.70 -2.44
N CYS A 134 6.43 -12.00 -3.70
CA CYS A 134 5.50 -12.66 -4.63
C CYS A 134 5.02 -14.01 -4.08
N ARG A 135 5.94 -14.85 -3.58
CA ARG A 135 5.62 -16.16 -2.97
C ARG A 135 4.74 -16.02 -1.74
N THR A 136 5.00 -15.01 -0.91
CA THR A 136 4.21 -14.72 0.29
C THR A 136 2.78 -14.34 -0.09
N LEU A 137 2.61 -13.51 -1.11
CA LEU A 137 1.27 -13.16 -1.59
C LEU A 137 0.54 -14.35 -2.22
N ALA A 138 1.24 -15.20 -2.98
CA ALA A 138 0.67 -16.43 -3.50
C ALA A 138 0.24 -17.39 -2.37
N ALA A 139 1.07 -17.57 -1.35
CA ALA A 139 0.73 -18.35 -0.17
C ALA A 139 -0.50 -17.77 0.57
N ALA A 140 -0.61 -16.45 0.67
CA ALA A 140 -1.75 -15.80 1.31
C ALA A 140 -3.06 -15.99 0.52
N ILE A 141 -3.01 -16.02 -0.81
CA ILE A 141 -4.19 -16.17 -1.67
C ILE A 141 -4.61 -17.64 -1.80
N PHE A 142 -3.64 -18.54 -1.97
CA PHE A 142 -3.88 -19.93 -2.39
C PHE A 142 -3.52 -20.97 -1.32
N GLY A 143 -2.83 -20.60 -0.26
CA GLY A 143 -2.21 -21.54 0.67
C GLY A 143 -0.98 -22.26 0.09
N ASP A 144 -0.50 -21.85 -1.10
CA ASP A 144 0.66 -22.42 -1.77
C ASP A 144 1.60 -21.30 -2.26
N ALA A 145 2.82 -21.26 -1.71
CA ALA A 145 3.85 -20.30 -2.10
C ALA A 145 4.35 -20.51 -3.54
N ASN A 146 4.09 -21.68 -4.13
CA ASN A 146 4.48 -22.01 -5.50
C ASN A 146 3.39 -21.71 -6.53
N ALA A 147 2.20 -21.27 -6.10
CA ALA A 147 1.11 -20.82 -6.99
C ALA A 147 1.39 -19.42 -7.58
N VAL A 148 2.58 -19.24 -8.15
CA VAL A 148 3.09 -17.98 -8.68
C VAL A 148 3.81 -18.22 -10.01
N GLU A 149 3.49 -17.37 -10.98
CA GLU A 149 4.22 -17.20 -12.23
C GLU A 149 5.01 -15.90 -12.15
N PHE A 150 6.31 -15.96 -12.44
CA PHE A 150 7.19 -14.81 -12.40
C PHE A 150 7.39 -14.21 -13.79
N VAL A 151 7.24 -12.90 -13.90
CA VAL A 151 7.52 -12.13 -15.11
C VAL A 151 8.68 -11.18 -14.83
N GLY A 152 9.82 -11.43 -15.50
CA GLY A 152 10.97 -10.53 -15.45
C GLY A 152 10.69 -9.26 -16.24
N LEU A 153 10.66 -8.12 -15.56
CA LEU A 153 10.40 -6.82 -16.18
C LEU A 153 11.64 -5.94 -16.06
N THR A 154 11.82 -5.02 -17.01
CA THR A 154 12.95 -4.09 -17.02
C THR A 154 12.53 -2.66 -16.67
N THR A 155 13.53 -1.81 -16.42
CA THR A 155 13.36 -0.35 -16.36
C THR A 155 13.53 0.32 -17.73
N SER A 156 13.82 -0.46 -18.77
CA SER A 156 14.14 0.02 -20.10
C SER A 156 12.90 0.46 -20.89
N GLY A 157 13.07 1.40 -21.82
CA GLY A 157 12.01 1.89 -22.70
C GLY A 157 10.94 2.76 -22.00
N PRO A 158 9.74 2.93 -22.58
CA PRO A 158 8.63 3.73 -22.01
C PRO A 158 7.98 3.07 -20.77
N ASN A 159 8.80 2.74 -19.75
CA ASN A 159 8.42 2.09 -18.49
C ASN A 159 7.62 0.78 -18.69
N GLU A 160 8.23 -0.20 -19.35
CA GLU A 160 7.66 -1.54 -19.62
C GLU A 160 6.94 -2.14 -18.39
N ARG A 161 7.55 -2.03 -17.21
CA ARG A 161 6.98 -2.57 -15.96
C ARG A 161 5.65 -1.93 -15.55
N PHE A 162 5.49 -0.62 -15.79
CA PHE A 162 4.24 0.07 -15.46
C PHE A 162 3.17 -0.18 -16.52
N ALA A 163 3.59 -0.31 -17.78
CA ALA A 163 2.71 -0.80 -18.83
C ALA A 163 2.19 -2.21 -18.49
N ALA A 164 3.04 -3.10 -17.98
CA ALA A 164 2.66 -4.46 -17.61
C ALA A 164 1.54 -4.52 -16.55
N VAL A 165 1.61 -3.64 -15.55
CA VAL A 165 0.56 -3.53 -14.52
C VAL A 165 -0.73 -2.97 -15.12
N ARG A 166 -0.65 -1.88 -15.90
CA ARG A 166 -1.84 -1.24 -16.50
C ARG A 166 -2.55 -2.13 -17.52
N GLU A 167 -1.78 -2.88 -18.29
CA GLU A 167 -2.28 -3.82 -19.31
C GLU A 167 -2.76 -5.14 -18.69
N GLY A 168 -2.55 -5.35 -17.39
CA GLY A 168 -2.90 -6.61 -16.71
C GLY A 168 -2.04 -7.80 -17.13
N ARG A 169 -0.85 -7.56 -17.71
CA ARG A 169 0.14 -8.62 -18.00
C ARG A 169 0.73 -9.19 -16.72
N VAL A 170 0.73 -8.41 -15.64
CA VAL A 170 1.03 -8.88 -14.27
C VAL A 170 -0.09 -8.39 -13.35
N ASP A 171 -0.41 -9.16 -12.32
CA ASP A 171 -1.41 -8.76 -11.33
C ASP A 171 -0.82 -7.80 -10.28
N VAL A 172 0.45 -8.00 -9.95
CA VAL A 172 1.20 -7.21 -8.96
C VAL A 172 2.64 -7.05 -9.42
N LEU A 173 3.28 -5.97 -8.98
CA LEU A 173 4.68 -5.67 -9.26
C LEU A 173 5.45 -5.57 -7.93
N PHE A 174 6.20 -6.61 -7.57
CA PHE A 174 7.20 -6.54 -6.52
C PHE A 174 8.57 -6.31 -7.17
N ARG A 175 9.00 -5.05 -7.17
CA ARG A 175 10.33 -4.57 -7.62
C ARG A 175 10.78 -3.44 -6.70
N ASN A 176 12.04 -3.05 -6.80
CA ASN A 176 12.61 -1.78 -6.33
C ASN A 176 12.00 -0.53 -7.02
N THR A 177 10.68 -0.36 -6.92
CA THR A 177 9.92 0.77 -7.46
C THR A 177 9.64 1.77 -6.35
N THR A 178 10.33 2.90 -6.34
CA THR A 178 10.05 4.00 -5.42
C THR A 178 8.62 4.52 -5.56
N TRP A 179 7.91 4.66 -4.45
CA TRP A 179 6.63 5.38 -4.43
C TRP A 179 6.89 6.88 -4.53
N THR A 180 6.35 7.52 -5.56
CA THR A 180 6.37 8.97 -5.73
C THR A 180 4.97 9.47 -6.07
N ILE A 181 4.67 10.73 -5.73
CA ILE A 181 3.37 11.37 -6.03
C ILE A 181 3.04 11.24 -7.53
N GLY A 182 4.02 11.51 -8.41
CA GLY A 182 3.80 11.42 -9.85
C GLY A 182 3.46 10.02 -10.36
N ARG A 183 3.91 8.95 -9.70
CA ARG A 183 3.56 7.56 -10.06
C ARG A 183 2.18 7.19 -9.56
N ASP A 184 1.83 7.63 -8.35
CA ASP A 184 0.56 7.36 -7.69
C ASP A 184 -0.62 8.02 -8.42
N LEU A 185 -0.43 9.28 -8.84
CA LEU A 185 -1.37 9.98 -9.72
C LEU A 185 -1.41 9.40 -11.15
N GLY A 186 -0.42 8.58 -11.52
CA GLY A 186 -0.22 8.00 -12.85
C GLY A 186 -0.92 6.67 -13.10
N GLN A 187 -2.04 6.41 -12.41
CA GLN A 187 -2.84 5.17 -12.48
C GLN A 187 -2.10 3.92 -11.99
N LEU A 188 -1.24 4.07 -10.97
CA LEU A 188 -0.66 2.94 -10.24
C LEU A 188 -1.11 3.01 -8.79
N ALA A 189 -1.60 1.91 -8.25
CA ALA A 189 -1.84 1.78 -6.81
C ALA A 189 -0.60 1.19 -6.14
N PHE A 190 -0.14 1.81 -5.05
CA PHE A 190 0.98 1.33 -4.26
C PHE A 190 0.50 0.60 -3.00
N GLY A 191 1.15 -0.52 -2.71
CA GLY A 191 1.00 -1.20 -1.42
C GLY A 191 1.88 -0.57 -0.34
N PRO A 192 1.95 -1.20 0.86
CA PRO A 192 2.86 -0.78 1.91
C PRO A 192 4.32 -0.78 1.45
N THR A 193 5.12 0.16 1.97
CA THR A 193 6.56 0.20 1.71
C THR A 193 7.23 -1.05 2.28
N THR A 194 7.86 -1.84 1.42
CA THR A 194 8.59 -3.06 1.82
C THR A 194 10.07 -2.80 2.06
N PHE A 195 10.64 -1.74 1.47
CA PHE A 195 12.06 -1.42 1.57
C PHE A 195 12.29 0.10 1.47
N HIS A 196 13.18 0.63 2.32
CA HIS A 196 13.67 2.01 2.24
C HIS A 196 15.11 2.00 1.73
N ASP A 197 15.36 2.67 0.61
CA ASP A 197 16.69 2.80 0.02
C ASP A 197 17.19 4.26 0.00
N GLY A 198 18.39 4.44 -0.52
CA GLY A 198 18.98 5.76 -0.76
C GLY A 198 19.79 5.75 -2.06
N GLN A 199 19.70 6.83 -2.83
CA GLN A 199 20.58 7.01 -3.98
C GLN A 199 21.97 7.45 -3.52
N THR A 200 22.99 6.73 -3.97
CA THR A 200 24.40 7.04 -3.75
C THR A 200 25.22 6.64 -4.97
N PHE A 201 26.51 6.95 -4.96
CA PHE A 201 27.44 6.59 -6.02
C PHE A 201 28.37 5.50 -5.55
N MET A 202 28.55 4.48 -6.40
CA MET A 202 29.62 3.50 -6.25
C MET A 202 30.78 3.91 -7.15
N VAL A 203 31.96 4.06 -6.55
CA VAL A 203 33.18 4.46 -7.26
C VAL A 203 34.29 3.45 -7.00
N ARG A 204 35.31 3.43 -7.85
CA ARG A 204 36.53 2.66 -7.54
C ARG A 204 37.21 3.26 -6.31
N ALA A 205 37.79 2.40 -5.48
CA ALA A 205 38.50 2.83 -4.29
C ALA A 205 39.66 3.81 -4.58
N ASP A 206 40.28 3.70 -5.76
CA ASP A 206 41.40 4.54 -6.21
C ASP A 206 40.98 5.79 -7.00
N ALA A 207 39.68 6.08 -7.12
CA ALA A 207 39.18 7.17 -7.96
C ALA A 207 39.38 8.57 -7.37
N GLY A 208 39.73 8.67 -6.08
CA GLY A 208 39.86 9.95 -5.36
C GLY A 208 38.55 10.72 -5.23
N ILE A 209 37.41 10.03 -5.32
CA ILE A 209 36.06 10.61 -5.21
C ILE A 209 35.54 10.28 -3.82
N ASN A 210 35.32 11.32 -3.00
CA ASN A 210 34.88 11.19 -1.62
C ASN A 210 33.49 11.78 -1.39
N ASN A 211 33.03 12.66 -2.29
CA ASN A 211 31.72 13.30 -2.21
C ASN A 211 31.17 13.61 -3.61
N SER A 212 29.92 14.06 -3.68
CA SER A 212 29.23 14.34 -4.95
C SER A 212 29.89 15.47 -5.76
N ASN A 213 30.55 16.45 -5.14
CA ASN A 213 31.22 17.52 -5.88
C ASN A 213 32.40 17.00 -6.71
N ASP A 214 33.06 15.93 -6.26
CA ASP A 214 34.18 15.32 -6.97
C ASP A 214 33.74 14.64 -8.28
N LEU A 215 32.43 14.48 -8.51
CA LEU A 215 31.83 13.97 -9.75
C LEU A 215 31.66 15.05 -10.82
N ALA A 216 31.82 16.33 -10.50
CA ALA A 216 31.64 17.42 -11.44
C ALA A 216 32.54 17.25 -12.68
N GLY A 217 31.96 17.32 -13.87
CA GLY A 217 32.67 17.14 -15.14
C GLY A 217 33.10 15.69 -15.45
N ARG A 218 32.73 14.71 -14.60
CA ARG A 218 32.97 13.29 -14.85
C ARG A 218 31.75 12.63 -15.49
N ARG A 219 31.95 11.46 -16.10
CA ARG A 219 30.87 10.59 -16.56
C ARG A 219 30.33 9.78 -15.39
N VAL A 220 29.01 9.81 -15.21
CA VAL A 220 28.24 9.08 -14.20
C VAL A 220 27.39 8.02 -14.88
#